data_AF-A0A940UIP3-F1
#
_entry.id   AF-A0A940UIP3-F1
#
_cell.length_a   1.000
_cell.length_b   1.000
_cell.length_c   1.000
_cell.angle_alpha   90.00
_cell.angle_beta   90.00
_cell.angle_gamma   90.00
#
_symmetry.space_group_name_H-M   'P 1'
#
loop_
_entity.id
_entity.type
_entity.pdbx_description
1 polymer ?
#
loop_
_entity_poly.entity_id
_entity_poly.type
_entity_poly.pdbx_seq_one_letter_code
_entity_poly.pdbx_strand_id
1 'polypeptide(L)' 'MYPAEHLNISSAKRCFKRNEVPEDLTGAVLFLASDDSDFITGQTLLVDGGASFH' A
#
# COMPACT_ATOMS: atom_id res chain seq x y z
N MET A 1 20.75 0.00 -1.16
CA MET A 1 19.74 0.35 -0.15
C MET A 1 19.74 1.87 -0.04
N TYR A 2 18.61 2.56 -0.25
CA TYR A 2 18.58 4.02 -0.15
C TYR A 2 18.82 4.46 1.30
N PRO A 3 19.54 5.58 1.54
CA PRO A 3 19.72 6.12 2.88
C PRO A 3 18.36 6.48 3.49
N ALA A 4 18.19 6.22 4.80
CA ALA A 4 16.91 6.38 5.51
C ALA A 4 16.32 7.80 5.42
N GLU A 5 17.17 8.80 5.18
CA GLU A 5 16.78 10.21 4.97
C GLU A 5 15.85 10.43 3.76
N HIS A 6 15.89 9.56 2.74
CA HIS A 6 15.03 9.64 1.57
C HIS A 6 13.63 9.03 1.78
N LEU A 7 13.37 8.36 2.91
CA LEU A 7 12.06 7.78 3.20
C LEU A 7 11.02 8.81 3.66
N ASN A 8 11.41 10.09 3.81
CA ASN A 8 10.50 11.20 4.10
C ASN A 8 9.68 11.63 2.86
N ILE A 9 9.13 10.67 2.13
CA ILE A 9 8.27 10.90 0.98
C ILE A 9 6.89 11.32 1.49
N SER A 10 6.75 12.62 1.80
CA SER A 10 5.48 13.35 1.95
C SER A 10 4.33 12.55 2.62
N SER A 11 4.51 12.11 3.86
CA SER A 11 3.40 11.65 4.71
C SER A 11 2.38 12.79 4.97
N ALA A 12 2.80 14.04 4.80
CA ALA A 12 1.96 15.23 4.97
C ALA A 12 0.68 15.21 4.11
N LYS A 13 0.72 14.67 2.89
CA LYS A 13 -0.44 14.63 1.98
C LYS A 13 -1.29 13.36 2.08
N ARG A 14 -0.78 12.33 2.75
CA ARG A 14 -1.44 11.03 2.94
C ARG A 14 -2.42 11.04 4.11
N CYS A 15 -3.36 10.11 4.15
CA CYS A 15 -4.17 9.90 5.36
C CYS A 15 -3.32 9.33 6.49
N PHE A 16 -2.44 8.38 6.20
CA PHE A 16 -1.48 7.87 7.17
C PHE A 16 -0.20 8.70 7.22
N LYS A 17 0.12 9.21 8.42
CA LYS A 17 1.30 10.06 8.68
C LYS A 17 2.56 9.26 9.05
N ARG A 18 2.68 8.04 8.52
CA ARG A 18 3.83 7.15 8.74
C ARG A 18 4.31 6.55 7.43
N ASN A 19 5.52 6.01 7.46
CA ASN A 19 6.01 5.20 6.35
C ASN A 19 5.21 3.90 6.27
N GLU A 20 5.08 3.43 5.03
CA GLU A 20 4.56 2.10 4.77
C GLU A 20 5.60 1.07 5.26
N VAL A 21 5.10 -0.01 5.83
CA VAL A 21 5.90 -1.15 6.27
C VAL A 21 5.39 -2.42 5.57
N PRO A 22 6.21 -3.48 5.42
CA PRO A 22 5.80 -4.69 4.71
C PRO A 22 4.47 -5.31 5.21
N GLU A 23 4.17 -5.15 6.49
CA GLU A 23 2.94 -5.64 7.11
C GLU A 23 1.68 -4.98 6.55
N ASP A 24 1.77 -3.75 6.02
CA ASP A 24 0.65 -3.04 5.40
C ASP A 24 0.18 -3.72 4.10
N LEU A 25 1.10 -4.34 3.36
CA LEU A 25 0.80 -5.06 2.12
C LEU A 25 0.29 -6.48 2.37
N THR A 26 0.67 -7.08 3.50
CA THR A 26 0.47 -8.52 3.75
C THR A 26 -1.01 -8.91 3.66
N GLY A 27 -1.91 -8.11 4.26
CA GLY A 27 -3.35 -8.38 4.21
C GLY A 27 -3.92 -8.26 2.80
N ALA A 28 -3.52 -7.25 2.03
CA ALA A 28 -3.97 -7.06 0.65
C ALA A 28 -3.49 -8.19 -0.27
N VAL A 29 -2.25 -8.63 -0.11
CA VAL A 29 -1.70 -9.77 -0.86
C VAL A 29 -2.40 -11.07 -0.48
N LEU A 30 -2.63 -11.32 0.81
CA LEU A 30 -3.36 -12.51 1.25
C LEU A 30 -4.79 -12.53 0.71
N PHE A 31 -5.49 -11.40 0.73
CA PHE A 31 -6.83 -11.28 0.13
C PHE A 31 -6.80 -11.66 -1.35
N LEU A 32 -5.91 -11.04 -2.14
CA LEU A 32 -5.79 -11.31 -3.58
C LEU A 32 -5.30 -12.73 -3.91
N ALA A 33 -4.62 -13.39 -2.97
CA ALA A 33 -4.16 -14.77 -3.12
C ALA A 33 -5.20 -15.80 -2.62
N SER A 34 -6.28 -15.34 -2.00
CA SER A 34 -7.32 -16.19 -1.40
C SER A 34 -8.56 -16.29 -2.28
N ASP A 35 -9.40 -17.29 -1.97
CA ASP A 35 -10.70 -17.49 -2.61
C ASP A 35 -11.67 -16.31 -2.40
N ASP A 36 -11.42 -15.44 -1.40
CA ASP A 36 -12.24 -14.24 -1.14
C ASP A 36 -12.18 -13.21 -2.29
N SER A 37 -11.26 -13.39 -3.25
CA SER A 37 -11.09 -12.52 -4.42
C SER A 37 -11.37 -13.21 -5.76
N ASP A 38 -12.03 -14.36 -5.77
CA ASP A 38 -12.17 -15.27 -6.94
C ASP A 38 -12.76 -14.64 -8.22
N PHE A 39 -13.54 -13.56 -8.09
CA PHE A 39 -14.15 -12.85 -9.20
C PHE A 39 -13.51 -11.47 -9.50
N ILE A 40 -12.40 -11.14 -8.83
CA ILE A 40 -11.69 -9.86 -8.98
C ILE A 40 -10.46 -10.05 -9.86
N THR A 41 -10.45 -9.41 -11.03
CA THR A 41 -9.32 -9.45 -11.97
C THR A 41 -9.11 -8.12 -12.70
N GLY A 42 -7.89 -7.91 -13.20
CA GLY A 42 -7.51 -6.72 -13.97
C GLY A 42 -7.49 -5.41 -13.18
N GLN A 43 -7.63 -5.46 -11.87
CA GLN A 43 -7.64 -4.27 -11.01
C GLN A 43 -6.25 -3.94 -10.47
N THR A 44 -5.99 -2.65 -10.25
CA THR A 44 -4.86 -2.18 -9.47
C THR A 44 -5.37 -1.75 -8.10
N LEU A 45 -4.94 -2.43 -7.03
CA LEU A 45 -5.28 -2.05 -5.66
C LEU A 45 -4.12 -1.26 -5.06
N LEU A 46 -4.34 0.03 -4.79
CA LEU A 46 -3.33 0.88 -4.16
C LEU A 46 -3.34 0.71 -2.65
N VAL A 47 -2.17 0.36 -2.11
CA VAL A 47 -1.89 0.27 -0.67
C VAL A 47 -0.79 1.27 -0.37
N ASP A 48 -1.12 2.56 -0.33
CA ASP A 48 -0.10 3.64 -0.25
C ASP A 48 -0.36 4.63 0.92
N GLY A 49 -1.33 4.30 1.78
CA GLY A 49 -1.78 5.14 2.88
C GLY A 49 -2.51 6.42 2.43
N GLY A 50 -3.03 6.44 1.21
CA GLY A 50 -3.80 7.54 0.62
C GLY A 50 -2.93 8.59 -0.05
N ALA A 51 -1.85 8.18 -0.71
CA ALA A 51 -1.01 9.08 -1.51
C ALA A 51 -1.63 9.39 -2.86
N SER A 52 -2.32 8.41 -3.44
CA SER A 52 -2.92 8.47 -4.76
C SER A 52 -4.45 8.56 -4.65
N PHE A 53 -5.06 9.23 -5.62
CA PHE A 53 -6.51 9.27 -5.78
C PHE A 53 -6.89 8.51 -7.06
N HIS A 54 -8.02 7.80 -7.00
CA HIS A 54 -8.67 7.19 -8.16
C HIS A 54 -9.95 7.97 -8.51
#